data_AF-A0A8B6Y210-F1
#
_entry.id   AF-A0A8B6Y210-F1
#
_cell.length_a   1.000
_cell.length_b   1.000
_cell.length_c   1.000
_cell.angle_alpha   90.00
_cell.angle_beta   90.00
_cell.angle_gamma   90.00
#
_symmetry.space_group_name_H-M   'P 1'
#
loop_
_entity.id
_entity.type
_entity.pdbx_description
1 polymer ?
#
loop_
_entity_poly.entity_id
_entity_poly.type
_entity_poly.pdbx_seq_one_letter_code
_entity_poly.pdbx_strand_id
1 'polypeptide(L)'
;MMLLLLFLSFLVQVNGIKKLPKDVSQHLYCLGCIATIKELENLLGRRHLTAGNRDVKIMEAIENTCLPQNFRAYEYSPPKTVKACELLFENHEEDIEKALSNSNGESIEKEICYKVSGACEGVNINEKQKRSQLADIDLTGDGSASFEVDPNKPQTLVKSDKKKNEKKTKTEKAKKKKEEKKNTGSFEQINIDINDPLSVDKVVKKIKDVTDQKTNDQKTEL
;
A
#
# COMPACT_ATOMS: atom_id res chain seq x y z
N MET A 1 -31.78 26.10 33.56
CA MET A 1 -32.05 26.18 32.11
C MET A 1 -30.79 26.31 31.27
N MET A 2 -29.90 27.30 31.46
CA MET A 2 -28.76 27.54 30.54
C MET A 2 -27.89 26.30 30.22
N LEU A 3 -27.61 25.43 31.19
CA LEU A 3 -26.83 24.19 30.97
C LEU A 3 -27.41 23.27 29.88
N LEU A 4 -28.74 23.30 29.67
CA LEU A 4 -29.45 22.41 28.74
C LEU A 4 -29.31 22.87 27.28
N LEU A 5 -29.07 24.17 27.06
CA LEU A 5 -28.82 24.73 25.72
C LEU A 5 -27.40 24.41 25.20
N LEU A 6 -26.42 24.26 26.10
CA LEU A 6 -25.06 23.87 25.73
C LEU A 6 -25.00 22.42 25.23
N PHE A 7 -25.74 21.50 25.87
CA PHE A 7 -25.84 20.10 25.40
C PHE A 7 -26.53 19.99 24.02
N LEU A 8 -27.59 20.77 23.78
CA LEU A 8 -28.26 20.78 22.46
C LEU A 8 -27.34 21.30 21.34
N SER A 9 -26.42 22.21 21.65
CA SER A 9 -25.49 22.76 20.65
C SER A 9 -24.46 21.74 20.15
N PHE A 10 -24.12 20.73 20.95
CA PHE A 10 -23.21 19.64 20.58
C PHE A 10 -23.86 18.54 19.72
N LEU A 11 -25.18 18.60 19.49
CA LEU A 11 -25.92 17.66 18.64
C LEU A 11 -26.05 18.09 17.18
N VAL A 12 -25.38 19.17 16.77
CA VAL A 12 -25.17 19.49 15.34
C VAL A 12 -24.11 18.52 14.80
N GLN A 13 -24.52 17.26 14.61
CA GLN A 13 -23.67 16.23 14.02
C GLN A 13 -23.26 16.66 12.62
N VAL A 14 -21.94 16.72 12.40
CA VAL A 14 -21.35 17.05 11.10
C VAL A 14 -21.51 15.84 10.18
N ASN A 15 -22.73 15.66 9.67
CA ASN A 15 -23.03 14.77 8.55
C ASN A 15 -22.44 15.39 7.28
N GLY A 16 -21.10 15.40 7.22
CA GLY A 16 -20.35 15.85 6.06
C GLY A 16 -20.75 15.01 4.86
N ILE A 17 -21.36 15.67 3.87
CA ILE A 17 -21.64 15.04 2.57
C ILE A 17 -20.28 14.60 2.02
N LYS A 18 -20.05 13.29 2.00
CA LYS A 18 -18.79 12.68 1.56
C LYS A 18 -18.55 13.06 0.10
N LYS A 19 -17.61 13.98 -0.13
CA LYS A 19 -17.32 14.48 -1.48
C LYS A 19 -16.41 13.47 -2.16
N LEU A 20 -16.97 12.70 -3.08
CA LEU A 20 -16.19 11.88 -3.99
C LEU A 20 -15.12 12.77 -4.68
N PRO A 21 -13.84 12.35 -4.74
CA PRO A 21 -12.82 13.11 -5.45
C PRO A 21 -13.19 13.25 -6.94
N LYS A 22 -12.98 14.44 -7.51
CA LYS A 22 -13.41 14.75 -8.89
C LYS A 22 -12.63 13.98 -9.96
N ASP A 23 -11.41 13.58 -9.62
CA ASP A 23 -10.40 13.13 -10.58
C ASP A 23 -10.32 11.61 -10.74
N VAL A 24 -11.28 10.88 -10.16
CA VAL A 24 -11.48 9.42 -10.28
C VAL A 24 -12.98 9.11 -10.36
N SER A 25 -13.36 8.07 -11.11
CA SER A 25 -14.76 7.61 -11.09
C SER A 25 -15.11 6.92 -9.76
N GLN A 26 -16.36 7.00 -9.32
CA GLN A 26 -16.83 6.37 -8.07
C GLN A 26 -16.50 4.88 -7.98
N HIS A 27 -16.59 4.17 -9.11
CA HIS A 27 -16.27 2.75 -9.18
C HIS A 27 -14.76 2.47 -9.12
N LEU A 28 -13.91 3.34 -9.69
CA LEU A 28 -12.46 3.30 -9.50
C LEU A 28 -12.09 3.59 -8.04
N TYR A 29 -12.72 4.58 -7.41
CA TYR A 29 -12.47 4.92 -6.01
C TYR A 29 -12.91 3.81 -5.05
N CYS A 30 -14.07 3.18 -5.29
CA CYS A 30 -14.51 2.00 -4.55
C CYS A 30 -13.50 0.82 -4.65
N LEU A 31 -13.16 0.40 -5.87
CA LEU A 31 -12.23 -0.73 -6.06
C LEU A 31 -10.80 -0.39 -5.60
N GLY A 32 -10.38 0.88 -5.73
CA GLY A 32 -9.14 1.40 -5.17
C GLY A 32 -9.12 1.31 -3.64
N CYS A 33 -10.16 1.80 -2.96
CA CYS A 33 -10.28 1.67 -1.51
C CYS A 33 -10.24 0.21 -1.05
N ILE A 34 -11.02 -0.66 -1.69
CA ILE A 34 -11.05 -2.10 -1.38
C ILE A 34 -9.67 -2.76 -1.58
N ALA A 35 -8.88 -2.31 -2.57
CA ALA A 35 -7.49 -2.75 -2.74
C ALA A 35 -6.57 -2.21 -1.64
N THR A 36 -6.64 -0.90 -1.36
CA THR A 36 -5.84 -0.22 -0.33
C THR A 36 -6.01 -0.87 1.05
N ILE A 37 -7.25 -1.16 1.48
CA ILE A 37 -7.48 -1.77 2.80
C ILE A 37 -7.00 -3.22 2.85
N LYS A 38 -7.06 -3.96 1.74
CA LYS A 38 -6.51 -5.33 1.68
C LYS A 38 -4.99 -5.34 1.77
N GLU A 39 -4.31 -4.38 1.14
CA GLU A 39 -2.85 -4.28 1.27
C GLU A 39 -2.41 -3.75 2.64
N LEU A 40 -3.18 -2.85 3.28
CA LEU A 40 -3.00 -2.52 4.70
C LEU A 40 -3.12 -3.76 5.61
N GLU A 41 -4.19 -4.56 5.45
CA GLU A 41 -4.39 -5.80 6.23
C GLU A 41 -3.26 -6.83 5.98
N ASN A 42 -2.71 -6.89 4.75
CA ASN A 42 -1.56 -7.72 4.40
C ASN A 42 -0.27 -7.24 5.09
N LEU A 43 0.02 -5.93 5.02
CA LEU A 43 1.23 -5.31 5.58
C LEU A 43 1.26 -5.40 7.12
N LEU A 44 0.13 -5.11 7.79
CA LEU A 44 0.03 -5.12 9.25
C LEU A 44 0.21 -6.53 9.86
N GLY A 45 -0.29 -7.56 9.16
CA GLY A 45 -0.01 -8.96 9.44
C GLY A 45 -0.63 -9.52 10.73
N ARG A 46 -1.39 -10.62 10.60
CA ARG A 46 -2.26 -11.21 11.66
C ARG A 46 -1.59 -11.72 12.96
N ARG A 47 -0.30 -11.42 13.23
CA ARG A 47 0.47 -11.96 14.37
C ARG A 47 1.51 -11.02 14.99
N HIS A 48 1.73 -9.81 14.46
CA HIS A 48 2.90 -8.99 14.83
C HIS A 48 2.60 -7.58 15.35
N LEU A 49 1.33 -7.26 15.60
CA LEU A 49 0.91 -6.07 16.32
C LEU A 49 0.92 -6.36 17.84
N THR A 50 1.72 -5.62 18.60
CA THR A 50 1.63 -5.56 20.06
C THR A 50 1.21 -4.16 20.47
N ALA A 51 0.58 -3.99 21.63
CA ALA A 51 0.03 -2.69 22.05
C ALA A 51 1.10 -1.56 22.06
N GLY A 52 2.36 -1.88 22.34
CA GLY A 52 3.46 -0.91 22.33
C GLY A 52 4.10 -0.63 20.97
N ASN A 53 3.60 -1.20 19.86
CA ASN A 53 4.09 -0.90 18.50
C ASN A 53 3.00 -0.82 17.43
N ARG A 54 1.71 -0.78 17.82
CA ARG A 54 0.58 -0.80 16.88
C ARG A 54 0.58 0.43 15.98
N ASP A 55 0.61 1.62 16.57
CA ASP A 55 0.40 2.88 15.83
C ASP A 55 1.61 3.19 14.90
N VAL A 56 2.84 2.93 15.37
CA VAL A 56 4.06 3.01 14.55
C VAL A 56 3.97 2.12 13.30
N LYS A 57 3.44 0.90 13.46
CA LYS A 57 3.24 -0.02 12.32
C LYS A 57 2.08 0.36 11.42
N ILE A 58 1.09 1.10 11.93
CA ILE A 58 0.00 1.63 11.11
C ILE A 58 0.52 2.77 10.24
N MET A 59 1.30 3.71 10.78
CA MET A 59 1.99 4.73 9.97
C MET A 59 2.92 4.08 8.92
N GLU A 60 3.79 3.15 9.33
CA GLU A 60 4.68 2.42 8.40
C GLU A 60 3.90 1.67 7.30
N ALA A 61 2.75 1.08 7.63
CA ALA A 61 1.89 0.42 6.65
C ALA A 61 1.20 1.42 5.71
N ILE A 62 0.70 2.55 6.21
CA ILE A 62 0.07 3.62 5.41
C ILE A 62 1.06 4.15 4.37
N GLU A 63 2.26 4.58 4.80
CA GLU A 63 3.33 5.06 3.92
C GLU A 63 3.67 4.08 2.79
N ASN A 64 3.69 2.78 3.09
CA ASN A 64 4.08 1.72 2.15
C ASN A 64 2.89 1.10 1.38
N THR A 65 1.64 1.51 1.63
CA THR A 65 0.47 0.91 0.97
C THR A 65 0.31 1.38 -0.47
N CYS A 66 0.48 2.67 -0.77
CA CYS A 66 0.21 3.22 -2.11
C CYS A 66 1.29 2.92 -3.17
N LEU A 67 2.12 1.89 -2.97
CA LEU A 67 3.22 1.57 -3.88
C LEU A 67 2.74 0.75 -5.10
N PRO A 68 3.13 1.10 -6.35
CA PRO A 68 2.63 0.43 -7.57
C PRO A 68 2.85 -1.08 -7.65
N GLN A 69 3.82 -1.65 -6.91
CA GLN A 69 4.03 -3.09 -6.84
C GLN A 69 2.92 -3.86 -6.11
N ASN A 70 2.23 -3.21 -5.17
CA ASN A 70 1.18 -3.84 -4.36
C ASN A 70 -0.07 -4.10 -5.24
N PHE A 71 -0.42 -3.14 -6.09
CA PHE A 71 -1.67 -3.19 -6.87
C PHE A 71 -1.62 -4.05 -8.16
N ARG A 72 -0.56 -4.85 -8.36
CA ARG A 72 -0.37 -5.65 -9.58
C ARG A 72 -1.40 -6.77 -9.80
N ALA A 73 -2.14 -7.15 -8.76
CA ALA A 73 -3.13 -8.24 -8.80
C ALA A 73 -4.59 -7.76 -8.98
N TYR A 74 -4.83 -6.45 -9.08
CA TYR A 74 -6.17 -5.85 -9.05
C TYR A 74 -6.72 -5.53 -10.45
N GLU A 75 -8.01 -5.21 -10.52
CA GLU A 75 -8.76 -5.01 -11.77
C GLU A 75 -8.27 -3.80 -12.59
N TYR A 76 -7.82 -2.74 -11.93
CA TYR A 76 -7.29 -1.53 -12.55
C TYR A 76 -5.77 -1.55 -12.65
N SER A 77 -5.25 -0.95 -13.72
CA SER A 77 -3.82 -0.75 -13.92
C SER A 77 -3.20 -0.01 -12.72
N PRO A 78 -2.02 -0.42 -12.21
CA PRO A 78 -1.49 0.11 -10.96
C PRO A 78 -1.46 1.65 -10.83
N PRO A 79 -1.12 2.46 -11.85
CA PRO A 79 -1.18 3.92 -11.73
C PRO A 79 -2.58 4.47 -11.39
N LYS A 80 -3.65 3.84 -11.89
CA LYS A 80 -5.04 4.24 -11.58
C LYS A 80 -5.43 3.86 -10.15
N THR A 81 -4.98 2.69 -9.69
CA THR A 81 -5.22 2.20 -8.33
C THR A 81 -4.42 2.98 -7.29
N VAL A 82 -3.16 3.33 -7.59
CA VAL A 82 -2.31 4.21 -6.77
C VAL A 82 -2.95 5.59 -6.61
N LYS A 83 -3.41 6.22 -7.71
CA LYS A 83 -4.14 7.50 -7.62
C LYS A 83 -5.36 7.44 -6.71
N ALA A 84 -6.10 6.33 -6.73
CA ALA A 84 -7.24 6.13 -5.83
C ALA A 84 -6.84 5.86 -4.37
N CYS A 85 -5.64 5.30 -4.13
CA CYS A 85 -5.03 5.11 -2.82
C CYS A 85 -4.55 6.44 -2.21
N GLU A 86 -3.82 7.24 -3.00
CA GLU A 86 -3.35 8.58 -2.62
C GLU A 86 -4.54 9.48 -2.23
N LEU A 87 -5.55 9.57 -3.10
CA LEU A 87 -6.79 10.32 -2.83
C LEU A 87 -7.59 9.81 -1.63
N LEU A 88 -7.45 8.53 -1.26
CA LEU A 88 -8.12 7.98 -0.07
C LEU A 88 -7.45 8.50 1.22
N PHE A 89 -6.12 8.46 1.30
CA PHE A 89 -5.40 8.97 2.47
C PHE A 89 -5.47 10.50 2.55
N GLU A 90 -5.27 11.23 1.45
CA GLU A 90 -5.40 12.71 1.40
C GLU A 90 -6.71 13.26 2.01
N ASN A 91 -7.78 12.46 2.01
CA ASN A 91 -9.09 12.86 2.53
C ASN A 91 -9.49 12.17 3.85
N HIS A 92 -8.82 11.07 4.26
CA HIS A 92 -9.28 10.20 5.34
C HIS A 92 -8.19 9.55 6.20
N GLU A 93 -6.90 9.92 6.08
CA GLU A 93 -5.79 9.28 6.81
C GLU A 93 -6.02 9.15 8.33
N GLU A 94 -6.42 10.23 9.01
CA GLU A 94 -6.71 10.22 10.46
C GLU A 94 -7.83 9.23 10.85
N ASP A 95 -8.90 9.16 10.05
CA ASP A 95 -10.02 8.22 10.28
C ASP A 95 -9.58 6.76 10.00
N ILE A 96 -8.67 6.56 9.04
CA ILE A 96 -8.13 5.25 8.66
C ILE A 96 -7.18 4.73 9.74
N GLU A 97 -6.22 5.54 10.20
CA GLU A 97 -5.35 5.20 11.34
C GLU A 97 -6.20 4.81 12.56
N LYS A 98 -7.18 5.66 12.89
CA LYS A 98 -8.10 5.45 14.02
C LYS A 98 -8.93 4.18 13.87
N ALA A 99 -9.41 3.84 12.68
CA ALA A 99 -10.09 2.57 12.42
C ALA A 99 -9.15 1.37 12.60
N LEU A 100 -7.92 1.46 12.07
CA LEU A 100 -6.88 0.42 12.19
C LEU A 100 -6.39 0.21 13.63
N SER A 101 -6.31 1.25 14.46
CA SER A 101 -5.95 1.13 15.88
C SER A 101 -7.09 0.61 16.75
N ASN A 102 -8.36 0.91 16.41
CA ASN A 102 -9.52 0.43 17.16
C ASN A 102 -10.12 -0.89 16.63
N SER A 103 -9.63 -1.44 15.50
CA SER A 103 -10.19 -2.64 14.88
C SER A 103 -10.09 -3.87 15.79
N ASN A 104 -11.25 -4.41 16.20
CA ASN A 104 -11.40 -5.56 17.09
C ASN A 104 -11.96 -6.81 16.37
N GLY A 105 -11.87 -6.88 15.03
CA GLY A 105 -12.36 -7.99 14.21
C GLY A 105 -13.61 -7.71 13.39
N GLU A 106 -14.15 -6.49 13.39
CA GLU A 106 -15.02 -6.03 12.30
C GLU A 106 -14.24 -5.94 10.98
N SER A 107 -14.97 -5.98 9.85
CA SER A 107 -14.39 -5.85 8.52
C SER A 107 -14.01 -4.39 8.27
N ILE A 108 -12.72 -4.11 8.36
CA ILE A 108 -12.13 -2.76 8.20
C ILE A 108 -12.47 -2.19 6.81
N GLU A 109 -12.48 -3.04 5.78
CA GLU A 109 -12.96 -2.71 4.42
C GLU A 109 -14.37 -2.08 4.43
N LYS A 110 -15.31 -2.63 5.21
CA LYS A 110 -16.69 -2.11 5.29
C LYS A 110 -16.76 -0.80 6.06
N GLU A 111 -15.97 -0.66 7.11
CA GLU A 111 -15.88 0.60 7.85
C GLU A 111 -15.33 1.71 6.96
N ILE A 112 -14.15 1.52 6.37
CA ILE A 112 -13.49 2.59 5.63
C ILE A 112 -14.16 2.86 4.27
N CYS A 113 -14.44 1.83 3.46
CA CYS A 113 -14.91 2.03 2.08
C CYS A 113 -16.41 2.33 1.96
N TYR A 114 -17.19 2.18 3.04
CA TYR A 114 -18.61 2.54 3.07
C TYR A 114 -18.95 3.55 4.18
N LYS A 115 -18.57 3.31 5.45
CA LYS A 115 -18.94 4.23 6.56
C LYS A 115 -18.14 5.54 6.52
N VAL A 116 -16.81 5.48 6.39
CA VAL A 116 -15.90 6.65 6.40
C VAL A 116 -15.90 7.35 5.04
N SER A 117 -15.18 6.81 4.05
CA SER A 117 -14.96 7.46 2.75
C SER A 117 -16.20 7.49 1.85
N GLY A 118 -17.13 6.54 2.04
CA GLY A 118 -18.29 6.36 1.15
C GLY A 118 -17.92 5.93 -0.27
N ALA A 119 -16.67 5.51 -0.52
CA ALA A 119 -16.16 5.19 -1.84
C ALA A 119 -17.05 4.18 -2.61
N CYS A 120 -17.59 3.18 -1.90
CA CYS A 120 -18.46 2.13 -2.44
C CYS A 120 -19.97 2.37 -2.26
N GLU A 121 -20.39 3.55 -1.80
CA GLU A 121 -21.81 3.87 -1.60
C GLU A 121 -22.55 3.85 -2.96
N GLY A 122 -23.51 2.94 -3.12
CA GLY A 122 -24.23 2.74 -4.40
C GLY A 122 -23.46 1.98 -5.49
N VAL A 123 -22.28 1.41 -5.22
CA VAL A 123 -21.47 0.73 -6.25
C VAL A 123 -21.74 -0.78 -6.31
N ASN A 124 -22.33 -1.25 -7.41
CA ASN A 124 -22.48 -2.67 -7.72
C ASN A 124 -21.15 -3.32 -8.13
N ILE A 125 -20.44 -3.91 -7.18
CA ILE A 125 -19.15 -4.61 -7.43
C ILE A 125 -19.35 -5.90 -8.25
N ASN A 126 -20.47 -6.61 -8.03
CA ASN A 126 -20.70 -7.96 -8.58
C ASN A 126 -20.92 -8.03 -10.11
N GLU A 127 -21.15 -6.91 -10.80
CA GLU A 127 -21.59 -6.91 -12.21
C GLU A 127 -20.43 -6.97 -13.22
N LYS A 128 -19.17 -6.77 -12.80
CA LYS A 128 -18.13 -6.22 -13.70
C LYS A 128 -16.94 -7.07 -14.11
N GLN A 129 -16.82 -8.32 -13.65
CA GLN A 129 -15.85 -9.30 -14.22
C GLN A 129 -15.95 -9.50 -15.75
N LYS A 130 -16.94 -8.91 -16.43
CA LYS A 130 -17.13 -8.94 -17.88
C LYS A 130 -16.69 -7.69 -18.66
N ARG A 131 -16.28 -6.58 -18.03
CA ARG A 131 -15.99 -5.30 -18.74
C ARG A 131 -14.56 -4.79 -18.67
N SER A 132 -13.73 -5.31 -17.76
CA SER A 132 -12.41 -4.74 -17.40
C SER A 132 -11.34 -4.80 -18.49
N GLN A 133 -11.49 -5.68 -19.50
CA GLN A 133 -10.44 -5.96 -20.49
C GLN A 133 -10.38 -4.99 -21.70
N LEU A 134 -11.22 -3.94 -21.76
CA LEU A 134 -11.49 -3.22 -23.01
C LEU A 134 -11.28 -1.69 -23.00
N ALA A 135 -10.64 -1.12 -21.96
CA ALA A 135 -10.55 0.34 -21.78
C ALA A 135 -9.16 0.91 -21.39
N ASP A 136 -8.12 0.07 -21.28
CA ASP A 136 -6.75 0.51 -20.95
C ASP A 136 -5.82 0.38 -22.17
N ILE A 137 -6.17 1.10 -23.25
CA ILE A 137 -5.22 1.55 -24.27
C ILE A 137 -5.43 3.07 -24.43
N ASP A 138 -4.60 3.84 -23.76
CA ASP A 138 -4.38 5.25 -24.09
C ASP A 138 -2.87 5.49 -24.16
N LEU A 139 -2.40 5.72 -25.39
CA LEU A 139 -1.02 6.11 -25.71
C LEU A 139 -1.10 7.45 -26.45
N THR A 140 -1.13 8.54 -25.67
CA THR A 140 -0.81 9.90 -26.11
C THR A 140 -1.53 10.32 -27.41
N GLY A 141 -2.83 10.59 -27.32
CA GLY A 141 -3.64 11.07 -28.45
C GLY A 141 -4.56 12.23 -28.08
N ASP A 142 -4.07 13.46 -28.24
CA ASP A 142 -4.89 14.68 -28.22
C ASP A 142 -5.83 14.72 -29.44
N GLY A 143 -7.04 14.17 -29.28
CA GLY A 143 -8.03 14.08 -30.35
C GLY A 143 -9.47 14.04 -29.85
N SER A 144 -10.19 15.17 -29.94
CA SER A 144 -11.60 15.26 -29.59
C SER A 144 -12.49 14.61 -30.66
N ALA A 145 -12.99 13.40 -30.39
CA ALA A 145 -13.98 12.73 -31.22
C ALA A 145 -15.08 12.06 -30.35
N SER A 146 -16.30 12.57 -30.42
CA SER A 146 -17.47 11.92 -29.83
C SER A 146 -17.81 10.65 -30.61
N PHE A 147 -17.92 9.51 -29.93
CA PHE A 147 -18.27 8.25 -30.57
C PHE A 147 -19.57 7.69 -29.97
N GLU A 148 -20.68 7.88 -30.70
CA GLU A 148 -21.96 7.28 -30.35
C GLU A 148 -21.94 5.78 -30.70
N VAL A 149 -22.33 4.92 -29.75
CA VAL A 149 -22.31 3.46 -29.93
C VAL A 149 -23.73 2.93 -30.12
N ASP A 150 -24.06 2.58 -31.36
CA ASP A 150 -25.31 1.89 -31.70
C ASP A 150 -25.36 0.51 -30.98
N PRO A 151 -26.40 0.22 -30.17
CA PRO A 151 -26.43 -0.97 -29.34
C PRO A 151 -26.80 -2.27 -30.08
N ASN A 152 -27.14 -2.24 -31.37
CA ASN A 152 -27.98 -3.29 -31.97
C ASN A 152 -27.28 -4.25 -32.96
N LYS A 153 -25.97 -4.48 -32.83
CA LYS A 153 -25.20 -5.38 -33.72
C LYS A 153 -24.76 -6.70 -33.05
N PRO A 154 -25.29 -7.87 -33.47
CA PRO A 154 -24.83 -9.18 -32.98
C PRO A 154 -23.38 -9.48 -33.37
N GLN A 155 -22.61 -10.07 -32.44
CA GLN A 155 -21.23 -10.52 -32.69
C GLN A 155 -21.18 -12.04 -32.94
N THR A 156 -20.41 -12.45 -33.94
CA THR A 156 -20.22 -13.86 -34.33
C THR A 156 -19.09 -14.51 -33.54
N LEU A 157 -19.29 -15.76 -33.12
CA LEU A 157 -18.29 -16.56 -32.41
C LEU A 157 -17.12 -16.94 -33.35
N VAL A 158 -15.92 -16.48 -33.02
CA VAL A 158 -14.66 -17.00 -33.58
C VAL A 158 -13.88 -17.68 -32.46
N LYS A 159 -13.50 -18.95 -32.66
CA LYS A 159 -12.69 -19.72 -31.71
C LYS A 159 -11.22 -19.40 -31.92
N SER A 160 -10.49 -19.12 -30.85
CA SER A 160 -9.04 -18.86 -30.87
C SER A 160 -8.25 -20.14 -30.58
N ASP A 161 -7.38 -20.52 -31.52
CA ASP A 161 -6.62 -21.77 -31.45
C ASP A 161 -5.32 -21.67 -30.64
N LYS A 162 -4.97 -22.79 -30.00
CA LYS A 162 -3.91 -22.90 -28.99
C LYS A 162 -2.55 -23.20 -29.63
N LYS A 163 -1.60 -22.24 -29.62
CA LYS A 163 -0.22 -22.50 -30.07
C LYS A 163 0.85 -22.12 -29.05
N LYS A 164 1.32 -23.14 -28.32
CA LYS A 164 2.52 -23.13 -27.47
C LYS A 164 3.79 -22.98 -28.33
N ASN A 165 4.81 -22.26 -27.85
CA ASN A 165 6.18 -22.54 -28.26
C ASN A 165 7.22 -22.18 -27.18
N GLU A 166 8.21 -23.04 -27.01
CA GLU A 166 9.38 -22.82 -26.12
C GLU A 166 10.62 -22.55 -26.98
N LYS A 167 11.54 -21.70 -26.52
CA LYS A 167 12.97 -21.92 -26.82
C LYS A 167 13.92 -21.31 -25.80
N LYS A 168 14.95 -22.08 -25.47
CA LYS A 168 16.18 -21.67 -24.76
C LYS A 168 17.14 -21.02 -25.80
N THR A 169 18.33 -20.46 -25.50
CA THR A 169 19.32 -20.76 -24.45
C THR A 169 20.46 -19.71 -24.46
N LYS A 170 21.18 -19.56 -23.32
CA LYS A 170 22.59 -19.11 -23.16
C LYS A 170 22.98 -17.65 -23.49
N THR A 171 24.16 -17.10 -23.13
CA THR A 171 25.06 -17.10 -21.91
C THR A 171 26.25 -16.13 -22.21
N GLU A 172 26.98 -15.65 -21.17
CA GLU A 172 28.29 -14.91 -21.20
C GLU A 172 28.28 -13.37 -21.38
N LYS A 173 29.36 -12.61 -21.06
CA LYS A 173 30.24 -12.49 -19.85
C LYS A 173 31.39 -11.46 -20.08
N ALA A 174 31.37 -10.29 -19.44
CA ALA A 174 32.54 -9.40 -19.12
C ALA A 174 32.00 -8.20 -18.28
N LYS A 175 32.61 -7.61 -17.22
CA LYS A 175 33.99 -7.18 -16.85
C LYS A 175 34.52 -6.05 -17.77
N LYS A 176 35.11 -4.93 -17.28
CA LYS A 176 35.84 -4.68 -16.01
C LYS A 176 36.14 -3.18 -15.73
N LYS A 177 36.00 -2.71 -14.46
CA LYS A 177 36.74 -1.57 -13.80
C LYS A 177 36.55 -0.13 -14.36
N LYS A 178 36.91 0.99 -13.67
CA LYS A 178 37.66 1.23 -12.40
C LYS A 178 37.33 2.62 -11.76
N GLU A 179 37.44 2.73 -10.41
CA GLU A 179 37.89 3.91 -9.59
C GLU A 179 37.17 5.28 -9.68
N GLU A 180 37.04 6.14 -8.63
CA GLU A 180 37.39 6.16 -7.18
C GLU A 180 36.42 7.20 -6.47
N LYS A 181 36.56 8.03 -5.40
CA LYS A 181 37.62 8.39 -4.41
C LYS A 181 37.08 9.09 -3.12
N LYS A 182 37.01 8.38 -1.97
CA LYS A 182 36.98 8.92 -0.56
C LYS A 182 35.77 9.85 -0.21
N ASN A 183 35.42 10.22 1.03
CA ASN A 183 35.88 9.97 2.43
C ASN A 183 34.64 10.27 3.35
N THR A 184 34.45 9.88 4.62
CA THR A 184 35.20 9.06 5.61
C THR A 184 34.20 8.52 6.67
N GLY A 185 34.51 7.44 7.39
CA GLY A 185 33.74 6.99 8.57
C GLY A 185 34.05 5.55 8.94
N SER A 186 34.81 5.31 10.01
CA SER A 186 35.40 4.00 10.28
C SER A 186 34.50 3.09 11.13
N PHE A 187 33.68 2.28 10.46
CA PHE A 187 33.02 1.12 11.07
C PHE A 187 33.57 -0.16 10.40
N GLU A 188 34.17 -1.07 11.17
CA GLU A 188 34.62 -2.36 10.61
C GLU A 188 33.40 -3.18 10.17
N GLN A 189 33.21 -3.35 8.86
CA GLN A 189 32.21 -4.27 8.33
C GLN A 189 32.66 -5.71 8.58
N ILE A 190 32.07 -6.34 9.60
CA ILE A 190 32.26 -7.77 9.87
C ILE A 190 31.53 -8.55 8.77
N ASN A 191 32.28 -9.14 7.85
CA ASN A 191 31.74 -10.09 6.88
C ASN A 191 31.35 -11.38 7.61
N ILE A 192 30.04 -11.57 7.84
CA ILE A 192 29.47 -12.78 8.44
C ILE A 192 29.11 -13.74 7.31
N ASP A 193 29.76 -14.91 7.24
CA ASP A 193 29.30 -16.01 6.40
C ASP A 193 28.18 -16.76 7.14
N ILE A 194 27.00 -16.79 6.54
CA ILE A 194 25.78 -17.40 7.10
C ILE A 194 25.92 -18.94 7.20
N ASN A 195 26.90 -19.53 6.50
CA ASN A 195 27.13 -20.97 6.48
C ASN A 195 28.18 -21.46 7.51
N ASP A 196 28.91 -20.57 8.18
CA ASP A 196 29.83 -20.94 9.28
C ASP A 196 29.14 -20.70 10.64
N PRO A 197 28.73 -21.75 11.38
CA PRO A 197 28.11 -21.59 12.69
C PRO A 197 29.04 -20.94 13.73
N LEU A 198 30.36 -21.00 13.55
CA LEU A 198 31.35 -20.36 14.43
C LEU A 198 31.46 -18.84 14.19
N SER A 199 30.73 -18.28 13.22
CA SER A 199 30.59 -16.83 13.04
C SER A 199 29.78 -16.19 14.17
N VAL A 200 28.79 -16.90 14.73
CA VAL A 200 27.86 -16.36 15.73
C VAL A 200 28.57 -16.05 17.04
N ASP A 201 29.40 -16.97 17.54
CA ASP A 201 30.16 -16.78 18.80
C ASP A 201 31.13 -15.59 18.73
N LYS A 202 31.74 -15.34 17.55
CA LYS A 202 32.63 -14.19 17.34
C LYS A 202 31.88 -12.86 17.45
N VAL A 203 30.64 -12.81 16.94
CA VAL A 203 29.76 -11.62 17.03
C VAL A 203 29.29 -11.43 18.48
N VAL A 204 28.82 -12.49 19.15
CA VAL A 204 28.39 -12.45 20.56
C VAL A 204 29.53 -11.99 21.48
N LYS A 205 30.77 -12.42 21.20
CA LYS A 205 31.94 -11.96 21.96
C LYS A 205 32.22 -10.47 21.75
N LYS A 206 32.34 -9.99 20.50
CA LYS A 206 32.57 -8.56 20.21
C LYS A 206 31.47 -7.65 20.81
N ILE A 207 30.22 -8.12 20.88
CA ILE A 207 29.12 -7.36 21.52
C ILE A 207 29.33 -7.19 23.03
N LYS A 208 29.83 -8.23 23.73
CA LYS A 208 30.17 -8.12 25.16
C LYS A 208 31.34 -7.16 25.38
N ASP A 209 32.42 -7.32 24.61
CA ASP A 209 33.62 -6.47 24.70
C ASP A 209 33.27 -4.96 24.57
N VAL A 210 32.32 -4.60 23.70
CA VAL A 210 31.81 -3.22 23.53
C VAL A 210 30.86 -2.79 24.67
N THR A 211 30.08 -3.71 25.23
CA THR A 211 29.17 -3.42 26.34
C THR A 211 29.93 -3.12 27.63
N ASP A 212 31.01 -3.87 27.89
CA ASP A 212 31.83 -3.73 29.09
C ASP A 212 32.75 -2.51 29.07
N GLN A 213 33.04 -1.93 27.89
CA GLN A 213 33.66 -0.59 27.81
C GLN A 213 32.68 0.50 28.30
N LYS A 214 31.45 0.49 27.78
CA LYS A 214 30.47 1.56 28.01
C LYS A 214 30.03 1.73 29.47
N THR A 215 30.17 0.69 30.29
CA THR A 215 29.89 0.74 31.74
C THR A 215 31.03 1.30 32.58
N ASN A 216 32.25 1.42 32.04
CA ASN A 216 33.38 2.04 32.73
C ASN A 216 33.38 3.57 32.56
N ASP A 217 33.06 4.06 31.36
CA ASP A 217 33.07 5.51 31.04
C ASP A 217 32.09 6.32 31.91
N GLN A 218 30.97 5.72 32.36
CA GLN A 218 29.99 6.39 33.22
C GLN A 218 30.41 6.47 34.71
N LYS A 219 31.61 6.00 35.08
CA LYS A 219 32.05 5.90 36.48
C LYS A 219 33.14 6.90 36.86
N THR A 220 33.29 8.00 36.11
CA THR A 220 34.38 8.99 36.29
C THR A 220 33.87 10.44 36.44
N GLU A 221 32.56 10.65 36.55
CA GLU A 221 31.93 11.98 36.73
C GLU A 221 31.11 12.11 38.04
N LEU A 222 31.47 11.37 39.09
CA LEU A 222 30.97 11.53 40.48
C LEU A 222 32.11 11.42 41.50
#